data_AF-A0A2N5K962-F1
#
_entry.id   AF-A0A2N5K962-F1
#
_cell.length_a   1.000
_cell.length_b   1.000
_cell.length_c   1.000
_cell.angle_alpha   90.00
_cell.angle_beta   90.00
_cell.angle_gamma   90.00
#
_symmetry.space_group_name_H-M   'P 1'
#
loop_
_entity.id
_entity.type
_entity.pdbx_description
1 polymer ?
#
loop_
_entity_poly.entity_id
_entity_poly.type
_entity_poly.pdbx_seq_one_letter_code
_entity_poly.pdbx_strand_id
1 'polypeptide(L)'
;MNFKWSASGGNAPEALEFPFSVYTGSQRLEAAVQWVTGWDGQGARWRVWGGPNNGYWTETNPQGQPWNFRQELARDVWHSFSLTATILNDQVFYQSFTVDGQTFPVQASYPGFADGTAAQTVLAFQIDNNYWGNRQDVWLDALTLAATQSAGDQP
;
A
#
# COMPACT_ATOMS: atom_id res chain seq x y z
N MET A 1 0.67 10.19 -7.00
CA MET A 1 1.73 10.83 -6.20
C MET A 1 3.09 10.46 -6.77
N ASN A 2 4.11 11.24 -6.44
CA ASN A 2 5.49 10.90 -6.71
C ASN A 2 6.24 10.68 -5.39
N PHE A 3 7.18 9.75 -5.37
CA PHE A 3 8.04 9.50 -4.22
C PHE A 3 9.48 9.27 -4.67
N LYS A 4 10.42 9.62 -3.79
CA LYS A 4 11.84 9.32 -3.92
C LYS A 4 12.38 8.98 -2.55
N TRP A 5 13.28 8.01 -2.49
CA TRP A 5 13.95 7.62 -1.24
C TRP A 5 15.47 7.60 -1.43
N SER A 6 16.18 7.84 -0.33
CA SER A 6 17.65 7.79 -0.26
C SER A 6 18.09 7.18 1.07
N ALA A 7 19.28 6.59 1.08
CA ALA A 7 19.88 5.95 2.25
C ALA A 7 21.33 6.41 2.42
N SER A 8 21.63 7.13 3.51
CA SER A 8 23.01 7.52 3.82
C SER A 8 23.74 6.33 4.46
N GLY A 9 24.42 5.49 3.67
CA GLY A 9 25.26 4.40 4.20
C GLY A 9 25.04 3.00 3.61
N GLY A 10 24.28 2.86 2.53
CA GLY A 10 24.40 1.71 1.63
C GLY A 10 23.28 0.66 1.65
N ASN A 11 22.37 0.69 2.63
CA ASN A 11 21.24 -0.25 2.67
C ASN A 11 19.92 0.45 2.34
N ALA A 12 19.20 -0.10 1.36
CA ALA A 12 17.82 0.26 1.05
C ALA A 12 16.91 -0.06 2.25
N PRO A 13 15.73 0.58 2.36
CA PRO A 13 14.76 0.23 3.39
C PRO A 13 14.31 -1.24 3.23
N GLU A 14 13.81 -1.87 4.28
CA GLU A 14 13.26 -3.24 4.13
C GLU A 14 11.99 -3.19 3.28
N ALA A 15 11.16 -2.17 3.49
CA ALA A 15 10.01 -1.91 2.65
C ALA A 15 9.60 -0.42 2.58
N LEU A 16 8.82 -0.10 1.56
CA LEU A 16 8.07 1.15 1.43
C LEU A 16 6.58 0.82 1.36
N GLU A 17 5.76 1.51 2.15
CA GLU A 17 4.33 1.22 2.27
C GLU A 17 3.47 2.43 1.94
N PHE A 18 2.35 2.17 1.28
CA PHE A 18 1.43 3.17 0.75
C PHE A 18 0.00 2.94 1.27
N PRO A 19 -0.25 3.09 2.59
CA PRO A 19 -1.56 2.83 3.16
C PRO A 19 -2.54 4.01 2.98
N PHE A 20 -3.77 3.64 2.67
CA PHE A 20 -4.96 4.47 2.75
C PHE A 20 -5.95 3.78 3.69
N SER A 21 -6.32 4.46 4.78
CA SER A 21 -7.24 3.93 5.80
C SER A 21 -8.47 4.81 5.94
N VAL A 22 -9.63 4.18 5.99
CA VAL A 22 -10.89 4.79 6.43
C VAL A 22 -11.30 4.14 7.75
N TYR A 23 -11.42 4.96 8.78
CA TYR A 23 -11.93 4.58 10.08
C TYR A 23 -13.40 4.99 10.16
N THR A 24 -14.26 4.09 10.65
CA THR A 24 -15.71 4.31 10.75
C THR A 24 -16.16 4.59 12.19
N GLY A 25 -15.25 4.56 13.17
CA GLY A 25 -15.57 4.57 14.60
C GLY A 25 -15.71 3.17 15.22
N SER A 26 -15.86 2.13 14.39
CA SER A 26 -15.96 0.72 14.82
C SER A 26 -15.09 -0.23 14.01
N GLN A 27 -14.67 0.18 12.81
CA GLN A 27 -13.82 -0.59 11.92
C GLN A 27 -12.75 0.30 11.27
N ARG A 28 -11.66 -0.33 10.85
CA ARG A 28 -10.65 0.21 9.94
C ARG A 28 -10.72 -0.56 8.61
N LEU A 29 -10.91 0.19 7.53
CA LEU A 29 -10.91 -0.27 6.14
C LEU A 29 -9.62 0.24 5.51
N GLU A 30 -8.71 -0.68 5.16
CA GLU A 30 -7.37 -0.30 4.70
C GLU A 30 -7.05 -0.88 3.32
N ALA A 31 -6.76 0.03 2.39
CA ALA A 31 -6.13 -0.27 1.12
C ALA A 31 -4.63 0.08 1.23
N ALA A 32 -3.75 -0.90 1.17
CA ALA A 32 -2.31 -0.66 1.22
C ALA A 32 -1.56 -1.62 0.29
N VAL A 33 -0.48 -1.11 -0.28
CA VAL A 33 0.52 -1.90 -1.00
C VAL A 33 1.90 -1.61 -0.41
N GLN A 34 2.73 -2.64 -0.40
CA GLN A 34 4.08 -2.60 0.15
C GLN A 34 5.06 -3.02 -0.96
N TRP A 35 6.06 -2.19 -1.24
CA TRP A 35 7.23 -2.63 -1.99
C TRP A 35 8.30 -3.10 -1.02
N VAL A 36 8.74 -4.35 -1.14
CA VAL A 36 9.88 -4.88 -0.39
C VAL A 36 11.12 -4.90 -1.27
N THR A 37 12.28 -4.59 -0.69
CA THR A 37 13.57 -4.58 -1.42
C THR A 37 14.11 -5.97 -1.73
N GLY A 38 13.51 -7.02 -1.17
CA GLY A 38 14.00 -8.39 -1.30
C GLY A 38 15.06 -8.78 -0.27
N TRP A 39 15.20 -8.01 0.82
CA TRP A 39 16.02 -8.35 2.00
C TRP A 39 15.74 -9.78 2.54
N ASP A 40 14.52 -10.26 2.34
CA ASP A 40 14.08 -11.61 2.70
C ASP A 40 14.53 -12.72 1.74
N GLY A 41 15.39 -12.41 0.76
CA GLY A 41 15.94 -13.37 -0.19
C GLY A 41 15.01 -13.76 -1.33
N GLN A 42 13.81 -13.18 -1.41
CA GLN A 42 12.83 -13.50 -2.46
C GLN A 42 12.82 -12.48 -3.62
N GLY A 43 13.73 -11.52 -3.59
CA GLY A 43 13.84 -10.43 -4.57
C GLY A 43 12.82 -9.32 -4.37
N ALA A 44 13.07 -8.17 -5.01
CA ALA A 44 12.21 -7.00 -4.88
C ALA A 44 10.84 -7.24 -5.52
N ARG A 45 9.78 -6.87 -4.81
CA ARG A 45 8.40 -7.17 -5.21
C ARG A 45 7.38 -6.35 -4.44
N TRP A 46 6.15 -6.38 -4.92
CA TRP A 46 5.00 -5.76 -4.30
C TRP A 46 4.11 -6.78 -3.58
N ARG A 47 3.56 -6.36 -2.46
CA ARG A 47 2.56 -7.08 -1.67
C ARG A 47 1.32 -6.22 -1.48
N VAL A 48 0.20 -6.87 -1.21
CA VAL A 48 -1.08 -6.22 -0.90
C VAL A 48 -1.45 -6.51 0.54
N TRP A 49 -2.01 -5.52 1.23
CA TRP A 49 -2.55 -5.71 2.57
C TRP A 49 -3.90 -6.43 2.52
N GLY A 50 -3.94 -7.64 3.07
CA GLY A 50 -5.15 -8.42 3.27
C GLY A 50 -5.85 -8.18 4.61
N GLY A 51 -5.22 -7.47 5.55
CA GLY A 51 -5.73 -7.29 6.91
C GLY A 51 -5.27 -8.37 7.89
N PRO A 52 -5.43 -8.12 9.21
CA PRO A 52 -4.93 -9.00 10.27
C PRO A 52 -5.54 -10.41 10.22
N ASN A 53 -6.78 -10.52 9.72
CA ASN A 53 -7.48 -11.79 9.61
C ASN A 53 -7.17 -12.56 8.32
N ASN A 54 -6.37 -11.99 7.40
CA ASN A 54 -6.04 -12.61 6.11
C ASN A 54 -4.52 -12.69 5.88
N GLY A 55 -3.74 -12.83 6.95
CA GLY A 55 -2.29 -13.02 6.85
C GLY A 55 -1.49 -11.73 6.64
N TYR A 56 -2.08 -10.55 6.90
CA TYR A 56 -1.40 -9.25 6.83
C TYR A 56 -0.98 -8.89 5.40
N TRP A 57 0.31 -9.00 5.07
CA TRP A 57 0.84 -8.77 3.73
C TRP A 57 0.82 -10.06 2.91
N THR A 58 0.18 -10.02 1.74
CA THR A 58 0.07 -11.19 0.85
C THR A 58 0.58 -10.90 -0.55
N GLU A 59 1.10 -11.95 -1.18
CA GLU A 59 1.58 -11.98 -2.58
C GLU A 59 0.70 -12.86 -3.47
N THR A 60 -0.34 -13.46 -2.89
CA THR A 60 -1.29 -14.31 -3.58
C THR A 60 -2.67 -13.68 -3.57
N ASN A 61 -3.38 -13.82 -4.69
CA ASN A 61 -4.78 -13.47 -4.79
C ASN A 61 -5.66 -14.35 -3.88
N PRO A 62 -6.94 -13.99 -3.68
CA PRO A 62 -7.87 -14.80 -2.88
C PRO A 62 -8.06 -16.24 -3.35
N GLN A 63 -7.69 -16.56 -4.60
CA GLN A 63 -7.71 -17.91 -5.16
C GLN A 63 -6.42 -18.70 -4.87
N GLY A 64 -5.47 -18.12 -4.13
CA GLY A 64 -4.19 -18.74 -3.76
C GLY A 64 -3.14 -18.70 -4.87
N GLN A 65 -3.36 -17.94 -5.94
CA GLN A 65 -2.40 -17.81 -7.04
C GLN A 65 -1.49 -16.60 -6.81
N PRO A 66 -0.18 -16.71 -7.06
CA PRO A 66 0.74 -15.58 -6.91
C PRO A 66 0.46 -14.49 -7.93
N TRP A 67 0.44 -13.24 -7.49
CA TRP A 67 0.35 -12.07 -8.37
C TRP A 67 1.64 -11.80 -9.15
N ASN A 68 2.80 -12.18 -8.60
CA ASN A 68 4.12 -12.02 -9.23
C ASN A 68 4.48 -10.57 -9.62
N PHE A 69 4.07 -9.58 -8.83
CA PHE A 69 4.40 -8.17 -9.03
C PHE A 69 5.87 -7.89 -8.65
N ARG A 70 6.80 -8.25 -9.53
CA ARG A 70 8.24 -8.05 -9.31
C ARG A 70 8.72 -6.77 -9.97
N GLN A 71 9.39 -5.92 -9.21
CA GLN A 71 9.93 -4.66 -9.70
C GLN A 71 11.07 -4.19 -8.80
N GLU A 72 12.17 -3.77 -9.41
CA GLU A 72 13.23 -3.04 -8.73
C GLU A 72 12.93 -1.54 -8.80
N LEU A 73 13.05 -0.84 -7.67
CA LEU A 73 12.97 0.61 -7.61
C LEU A 73 14.36 1.18 -7.35
N ALA A 74 14.78 2.10 -8.21
CA ALA A 74 16.08 2.75 -8.08
C ALA A 74 16.06 3.76 -6.92
N ARG A 75 17.07 3.72 -6.05
CA ARG A 75 17.29 4.79 -5.08
C ARG A 75 17.56 6.12 -5.77
N ASP A 76 17.28 7.23 -5.09
CA ASP A 76 17.56 8.59 -5.54
C ASP A 76 16.86 8.99 -6.87
N VAL A 77 15.86 8.21 -7.29
CA VAL A 77 15.04 8.45 -8.49
C VAL A 77 13.60 8.75 -8.07
N TRP A 78 12.97 9.69 -8.78
CA TRP A 78 11.54 9.92 -8.61
C TRP A 78 10.74 8.82 -9.29
N HIS A 79 9.87 8.19 -8.50
CA HIS A 79 8.91 7.20 -8.94
C HIS A 79 7.50 7.78 -8.90
N SER A 80 6.67 7.39 -9.86
CA SER A 80 5.26 7.76 -9.89
C SER A 80 4.42 6.59 -9.39
N PHE A 81 3.44 6.88 -8.53
CA PHE A 81 2.58 5.89 -7.90
C PHE A 81 1.12 6.31 -7.90
N SER A 82 0.23 5.37 -8.22
CA SER A 82 -1.21 5.49 -7.97
C SER A 82 -1.80 4.14 -7.54
N LEU A 83 -2.69 4.17 -6.54
CA LEU A 83 -3.50 3.03 -6.12
C LEU A 83 -4.97 3.38 -6.36
N THR A 84 -5.71 2.43 -6.93
CA THR A 84 -7.16 2.54 -7.11
C THR A 84 -7.85 1.43 -6.33
N ALA A 85 -8.68 1.83 -5.38
CA ALA A 85 -9.50 0.94 -4.59
C ALA A 85 -10.88 1.57 -4.35
N THR A 86 -11.89 0.72 -4.18
CA THR A 86 -13.24 1.12 -3.78
C THR A 86 -13.48 0.64 -2.36
N ILE A 87 -14.08 1.48 -1.52
CA ILE A 87 -14.57 1.07 -0.21
C ILE A 87 -16.09 1.03 -0.29
N LEU A 88 -16.68 -0.13 -0.02
CA LEU A 88 -18.12 -0.36 -0.10
C LEU A 88 -18.50 -1.52 0.82
N ASN A 89 -19.64 -1.43 1.51
CA ASN A 89 -20.18 -2.52 2.34
C ASN A 89 -19.15 -3.13 3.32
N ASP A 90 -18.44 -2.30 4.07
CA ASP A 90 -17.40 -2.71 5.03
C ASP A 90 -16.26 -3.55 4.41
N GLN A 91 -16.01 -3.38 3.11
CA GLN A 91 -14.91 -4.01 2.39
C GLN A 91 -14.09 -3.01 1.60
N VAL A 92 -12.81 -3.35 1.43
CA VAL A 92 -11.90 -2.73 0.49
C VAL A 92 -11.82 -3.61 -0.74
N PHE A 93 -12.12 -3.05 -1.90
CA PHE A 93 -11.99 -3.69 -3.21
C PHE A 93 -10.79 -3.06 -3.95
N TYR A 94 -9.68 -3.78 -3.96
CA TYR A 94 -8.52 -3.38 -4.75
C TYR A 94 -8.78 -3.62 -6.24
N GLN A 95 -8.63 -2.57 -7.05
CA GLN A 95 -8.73 -2.67 -8.50
C GLN A 95 -7.35 -2.91 -9.10
N SER A 96 -6.46 -1.92 -8.95
CA SER A 96 -5.09 -1.96 -9.46
C SER A 96 -4.21 -0.94 -8.75
N PHE A 97 -2.89 -1.07 -8.92
CA PHE A 97 -1.95 0.01 -8.68
C PHE A 97 -1.01 0.16 -9.88
N THR A 98 -0.43 1.34 -10.03
CA THR A 98 0.49 1.68 -11.12
C THR A 98 1.74 2.30 -10.55
N VAL A 99 2.91 1.82 -10.98
CA VAL A 99 4.22 2.36 -10.62
C VAL A 99 5.07 2.55 -11.87
N ASP A 100 5.57 3.76 -12.09
CA ASP A 100 6.39 4.11 -13.26
C ASP A 100 5.76 3.69 -14.60
N GLY A 101 4.45 3.86 -14.70
CA GLY A 101 3.66 3.48 -15.87
C GLY A 101 3.35 1.98 -16.01
N GLN A 102 3.88 1.12 -15.13
CA GLN A 102 3.51 -0.30 -15.07
C GLN A 102 2.30 -0.49 -14.18
N THR A 103 1.22 -1.05 -14.74
CA THR A 103 -0.03 -1.29 -14.01
C THR A 103 -0.17 -2.76 -13.63
N PHE A 104 -0.43 -3.01 -12.35
CA PHE A 104 -0.62 -4.33 -11.77
C PHE A 104 -2.10 -4.49 -11.36
N PRO A 105 -2.85 -5.42 -11.98
CA PRO A 105 -4.23 -5.70 -11.58
C PRO A 105 -4.26 -6.53 -10.31
N VAL A 106 -4.94 -6.05 -9.26
CA VAL A 106 -5.05 -6.78 -7.99
C VAL A 106 -6.31 -7.63 -7.95
N GLN A 107 -7.47 -7.00 -8.23
CA GLN A 107 -8.79 -7.63 -8.30
C GLN A 107 -9.10 -8.51 -7.08
N ALA A 108 -8.91 -7.97 -5.88
CA ALA A 108 -9.14 -8.66 -4.62
C ALA A 108 -9.95 -7.78 -3.66
N SER A 109 -10.72 -8.42 -2.79
CA SER A 109 -11.43 -7.74 -1.71
C SER A 109 -11.08 -8.30 -0.35
N TYR A 110 -11.03 -7.41 0.63
CA TYR A 110 -10.75 -7.74 2.02
C TYR A 110 -11.71 -6.99 2.94
N PRO A 111 -12.23 -7.64 3.99
CA PRO A 111 -13.10 -6.99 4.95
C PRO A 111 -12.31 -6.00 5.81
N GLY A 112 -13.01 -4.99 6.32
CA GLY A 112 -12.52 -4.20 7.44
C GLY A 112 -12.27 -5.05 8.69
N PHE A 113 -11.53 -4.50 9.64
CA PHE A 113 -11.29 -5.13 10.94
C PHE A 113 -11.66 -4.18 12.07
N ALA A 114 -12.01 -4.74 13.22
CA ALA A 114 -12.48 -3.97 14.37
C ALA A 114 -11.41 -2.97 14.84
N ASP A 115 -11.81 -1.71 14.97
CA ASP A 115 -10.94 -0.60 15.40
C ASP A 115 -11.82 0.49 16.03
N GLY A 116 -11.48 0.93 17.25
CA GLY A 116 -12.25 1.93 18.00
C GLY A 116 -11.86 3.38 17.73
N THR A 117 -10.97 3.62 16.75
CA THR A 117 -10.54 4.96 16.38
C THR A 117 -11.71 5.74 15.79
N ALA A 118 -11.86 7.00 16.21
CA ALA A 118 -12.91 7.90 15.73
C ALA A 118 -12.90 7.99 14.19
N ALA A 119 -14.08 8.23 13.60
CA ALA A 119 -14.23 8.25 12.17
C ALA A 119 -13.31 9.29 11.51
N GLN A 120 -12.44 8.82 10.61
CA GLN A 120 -11.46 9.66 9.92
C GLN A 120 -10.94 8.94 8.67
N THR A 121 -10.33 9.71 7.77
CA THR A 121 -9.61 9.18 6.61
C THR A 121 -8.15 9.57 6.72
N VAL A 122 -7.26 8.59 6.59
CA VAL A 122 -5.82 8.77 6.72
C VAL A 122 -5.14 8.24 5.47
N LEU A 123 -4.28 9.08 4.91
CA LEU A 123 -3.32 8.70 3.88
C LEU A 123 -1.93 8.80 4.50
N ALA A 124 -1.15 7.73 4.37
CA ALA A 124 0.20 7.69 4.92
C ALA A 124 1.20 7.17 3.88
N PHE A 125 2.47 7.40 4.21
CA PHE A 125 3.60 6.74 3.59
C PHE A 125 4.45 6.23 4.75
N GLN A 126 4.87 4.96 4.71
CA GLN A 126 5.70 4.38 5.75
C GLN A 126 6.99 3.81 5.16
N ILE A 127 8.06 3.91 5.93
CA ILE A 127 9.32 3.24 5.65
C ILE A 127 9.43 2.14 6.69
N ASP A 128 9.48 0.90 6.24
CA ASP A 128 9.79 -0.22 7.12
C ASP A 128 11.31 -0.41 7.17
N ASN A 129 11.84 -0.30 8.37
CA ASN A 129 13.24 -0.51 8.70
C ASN A 129 13.32 -1.21 10.04
N ASN A 130 14.15 -2.25 10.12
CA ASN A 130 14.57 -2.79 11.41
C ASN A 130 15.35 -1.75 12.26
N TYR A 131 15.48 -2.03 13.56
CA TYR A 131 16.15 -1.17 14.56
C TYR A 131 17.62 -0.80 14.23
N TRP A 132 18.23 -1.45 13.23
CA TRP A 132 19.60 -1.20 12.75
C TRP A 132 19.64 -0.40 11.44
N GLY A 133 18.48 0.08 10.97
CA GLY A 133 18.37 0.83 9.72
C GLY A 133 19.22 2.10 9.74
N ASN A 134 19.99 2.30 8.67
CA ASN A 134 20.58 3.61 8.39
C ASN A 134 19.47 4.64 8.20
N ARG A 135 19.78 5.91 8.49
CA ARG A 135 18.89 7.03 8.19
C ARG A 135 18.41 6.95 6.73
N GLN A 136 17.10 7.00 6.57
CA GLN A 136 16.44 7.11 5.28
C GLN A 136 15.89 8.52 5.12
N ASP A 137 16.12 9.12 3.96
CA ASP A 137 15.48 10.37 3.58
C ASP A 137 14.43 10.06 2.51
N VAL A 138 13.23 10.62 2.67
CA VAL A 138 12.13 10.47 1.71
C VAL A 138 11.58 11.82 1.32
N TRP A 139 11.29 11.94 0.03
CA TRP A 139 10.58 13.06 -0.55
C TRP A 139 9.29 12.55 -1.18
N LEU A 140 8.19 13.24 -0.87
CA LEU A 140 6.88 13.00 -1.46
C LEU A 140 6.48 14.27 -2.20
N ASP A 141 5.88 14.10 -3.37
CA ASP A 141 5.39 15.22 -4.19
C ASP A 141 4.09 14.82 -4.91
N ALA A 142 3.30 15.82 -5.32
CA ALA A 142 2.05 15.64 -6.07
C ALA A 142 1.10 14.59 -5.45
N LEU A 143 0.96 14.59 -4.12
CA LEU A 143 0.04 13.72 -3.41
C LEU A 143 -1.40 14.17 -3.64
N THR A 144 -2.21 13.29 -4.22
CA THR A 144 -3.63 13.55 -4.48
C THR A 144 -4.45 12.39 -3.92
N LEU A 145 -5.47 12.72 -3.13
CA LEU A 145 -6.55 11.80 -2.77
C LEU A 145 -7.80 12.24 -3.54
N ALA A 146 -8.28 11.38 -4.44
CA ALA A 146 -9.53 11.59 -5.16
C ALA A 146 -10.54 10.55 -4.69
N ALA A 147 -11.60 11.01 -4.02
CA ALA A 147 -12.73 10.17 -3.65
C ALA A 147 -13.89 10.48 -4.60
N THR A 148 -14.47 9.44 -5.18
CA THR A 148 -15.68 9.59 -6.00
C THR A 148 -16.83 8.92 -5.25
N GLN A 149 -17.83 9.68 -4.84
CA GLN A 149 -19.09 9.13 -4.37
C GLN A 149 -19.88 8.66 -5.60
N SER A 150 -20.19 7.36 -5.67
CA SER A 150 -21.21 6.87 -6.60
C SER A 150 -22.58 7.32 -6.10
N ALA A 151 -23.43 7.83 -6.99
CA ALA A 151 -24.72 8.47 -6.70
C ALA A 151 -25.84 7.54 -6.15
N GLY A 152 -25.49 6.43 -5.48
CA GLY A 152 -26.43 5.43 -4.95
C GLY A 152 -26.59 5.40 -3.43
N ASP A 153 -25.65 5.96 -2.67
CA ASP A 153 -25.68 5.91 -1.20
C ASP A 153 -26.08 7.28 -0.64
N GLN A 154 -27.38 7.55 -0.63
CA GLN A 154 -27.98 8.48 0.34
C GLN A 154 -28.45 7.64 1.54
N PRO A 155 -28.26 8.11 2.78
CA PRO A 155 -28.71 7.41 3.99
C PRO A 155 -30.23 7.23 4.04
#